data_AF-A0A961VF41-F1
#
_entry.id   AF-A0A961VF41-F1
#
_cell.length_a   1.000
_cell.length_b   1.000
_cell.length_c   1.000
_cell.angle_alpha   90.00
_cell.angle_beta   90.00
_cell.angle_gamma   90.00
#
_symmetry.space_group_name_H-M   'P 1'
#
loop_
_entity.id
_entity.type
_entity.pdbx_description
1 polymer ?
#
loop_
_entity_poly.entity_id
_entity_poly.type
_entity_poly.pdbx_seq_one_letter_code
_entity_poly.pdbx_strand_id
1 'polypeptide(L)'
;MHNDVDDRRRLPSRAYDRNARYQELDDEGYDYEDDGVYEDDGRVPHDPVYDDFDETVDGYDDDIPPRRSRLVPILTIVAALLAVAIAVVVVLYALGVFDGGSGSTTVATDEQTPVDLSPDNAPAPPDVREVTVNQVPADPATDAPAPDVRDAAVSIAPPAESEPPVRSTHGDWQVRCDTPAGAQSEQCVLMQFVTAEDRDNVGLTVIVLKTADGQARIMRILAPLGVLLPSGLGLKIDDTDIGRAGFVRCLPNGCVAEVILEEDLLGQLNKGKTATFIIFQTPEEGIGIPISLAGFGEGFQALP
;
A
#
# COMPACT_ATOMS: atom_id res chain seq x y z
N MET A 1 -24.49 -68.20 -52.41
CA MET A 1 -23.46 -67.80 -51.42
C MET A 1 -24.24 -67.28 -50.20
N HIS A 2 -24.90 -68.12 -49.40
CA HIS A 2 -24.43 -68.97 -48.30
C HIS A 2 -23.63 -68.23 -47.21
N ASN A 3 -24.38 -67.86 -46.15
CA ASN A 3 -24.18 -67.86 -44.70
C ASN A 3 -22.81 -67.69 -44.01
N ASP A 4 -22.95 -67.22 -42.76
CA ASP A 4 -22.11 -67.41 -41.58
C ASP A 4 -20.89 -66.49 -41.43
N VAL A 5 -20.49 -66.01 -40.24
CA VAL A 5 -21.01 -66.04 -38.87
C VAL A 5 -20.20 -65.02 -38.08
N ASP A 6 -20.83 -64.54 -37.03
CA ASP A 6 -20.35 -63.91 -35.80
C ASP A 6 -18.91 -64.25 -35.33
N ASP A 7 -18.44 -63.42 -34.40
CA ASP A 7 -17.31 -63.62 -33.48
C ASP A 7 -16.00 -62.85 -33.79
N ARG A 8 -15.75 -61.85 -32.92
CA ARG A 8 -14.51 -61.63 -32.13
C ARG A 8 -14.07 -60.16 -32.09
N ARG A 9 -14.58 -59.43 -31.10
CA ARG A 9 -13.93 -59.28 -29.78
C ARG A 9 -14.33 -57.95 -29.14
N ARG A 10 -15.01 -58.11 -28.01
CA ARG A 10 -15.05 -57.19 -26.86
C ARG A 10 -13.80 -56.32 -26.77
N LEU A 11 -13.97 -55.01 -26.80
CA LEU A 11 -13.08 -54.11 -26.08
C LEU A 11 -13.83 -53.59 -24.86
N PRO A 12 -13.31 -53.82 -23.65
CA PRO A 12 -13.95 -53.37 -22.43
C PRO A 12 -13.77 -51.87 -22.27
N SER A 13 -14.83 -51.22 -21.81
CA SER A 13 -14.78 -49.96 -21.09
C SER A 13 -13.80 -50.10 -19.91
N ARG A 14 -12.56 -49.64 -20.09
CA ARG A 14 -11.60 -49.55 -18.99
C ARG A 14 -11.81 -48.20 -18.29
N ALA A 15 -12.33 -48.36 -17.08
CA ALA A 15 -12.34 -47.37 -16.04
C ALA A 15 -10.97 -46.70 -15.87
N TYR A 16 -11.08 -45.42 -15.54
CA TYR A 16 -10.04 -44.52 -15.09
C TYR A 16 -9.29 -45.13 -13.90
N ASP A 17 -8.00 -45.41 -14.06
CA ASP A 17 -7.08 -45.68 -12.94
C ASP A 17 -5.91 -44.70 -13.06
N ARG A 18 -5.82 -43.78 -12.10
CA ARG A 18 -4.92 -42.61 -12.10
C ARG A 18 -3.72 -42.82 -11.17
N ASN A 19 -3.38 -44.07 -10.86
CA ASN A 19 -2.38 -44.38 -9.84
C ASN A 19 -1.29 -45.37 -10.30
N ALA A 20 -0.81 -45.24 -11.53
CA ALA A 20 0.28 -46.07 -12.06
C ALA A 20 1.29 -45.28 -12.93
N ARG A 21 1.71 -44.09 -12.48
CA ARG A 21 2.83 -43.36 -13.09
C ARG A 21 3.73 -42.75 -12.01
N TYR A 22 4.28 -43.60 -11.14
CA TYR A 22 5.36 -43.25 -10.20
C TYR A 22 6.33 -44.42 -9.96
N GLN A 23 6.51 -45.27 -10.98
CA GLN A 23 7.55 -46.29 -11.01
C GLN A 23 7.89 -46.51 -12.48
N GLU A 24 9.17 -46.65 -12.79
CA GLU A 24 9.80 -46.62 -14.13
C GLU A 24 10.24 -45.24 -14.64
N LEU A 25 11.06 -44.55 -13.84
CA LEU A 25 12.16 -43.71 -14.34
C LEU A 25 13.36 -43.88 -13.38
N ASP A 26 13.80 -45.13 -13.25
CA ASP A 26 15.11 -45.48 -12.68
C ASP A 26 16.02 -45.90 -13.85
N ASP A 27 17.32 -45.60 -13.74
CA ASP A 27 18.42 -45.93 -14.66
C ASP A 27 18.69 -45.00 -15.86
N GLU A 28 19.08 -43.75 -15.58
CA GLU A 28 20.26 -43.18 -16.26
C GLU A 28 21.21 -42.60 -15.19
N GLY A 29 22.20 -43.41 -14.82
CA GLY A 29 23.26 -43.05 -13.90
C GLY A 29 24.18 -42.00 -14.51
N TYR A 30 24.23 -40.82 -13.89
CA TYR A 30 25.28 -39.85 -14.12
C TYR A 30 26.44 -40.18 -13.18
N ASP A 31 27.47 -40.82 -13.73
CA ASP A 31 28.79 -40.93 -13.10
C ASP A 31 29.37 -39.51 -12.97
N TYR A 32 29.41 -38.99 -11.75
CA TYR A 32 30.31 -37.91 -11.40
C TYR A 32 31.65 -38.55 -11.04
N GLU A 33 32.62 -38.45 -11.94
CA GLU A 33 34.02 -38.72 -11.61
C GLU A 33 34.46 -37.71 -10.55
N ASP A 34 34.73 -38.21 -9.34
CA ASP A 34 35.28 -37.51 -8.20
C ASP A 34 36.81 -37.62 -8.27
N ASP A 35 37.43 -36.69 -8.98
CA ASP A 35 38.88 -36.52 -9.00
C ASP A 35 39.23 -35.06 -8.73
N GLY A 36 39.04 -34.67 -7.47
CA GLY A 36 39.46 -33.39 -6.92
C GLY A 36 40.03 -33.57 -5.52
N VAL A 37 41.21 -34.18 -5.41
CA VAL A 37 42.04 -34.09 -4.20
C VAL A 37 42.46 -32.63 -4.05
N TYR A 38 41.79 -31.89 -3.17
CA TYR A 38 42.29 -30.61 -2.69
C TYR A 38 43.44 -30.90 -1.72
N GLU A 39 44.67 -30.84 -2.23
CA GLU A 39 45.85 -30.73 -1.38
C GLU A 39 45.76 -29.39 -0.63
N ASP A 40 45.55 -29.47 0.68
CA ASP A 40 45.62 -28.38 1.63
C ASP A 40 47.09 -27.94 1.79
N ASP A 41 47.55 -27.17 0.81
CA ASP A 41 48.81 -26.44 0.91
C ASP A 41 48.57 -25.26 1.85
N GLY A 42 48.85 -25.44 3.14
CA GLY A 42 48.73 -24.44 4.21
C GLY A 42 49.56 -23.15 4.02
N ARG A 43 49.32 -22.41 2.94
CA ARG A 43 49.75 -21.03 2.71
C ARG A 43 48.51 -20.15 2.61
N VAL A 44 48.12 -19.64 3.77
CA VAL A 44 47.30 -18.43 3.84
C VAL A 44 48.05 -17.31 3.10
N PRO A 45 47.47 -16.69 2.05
CA PRO A 45 48.01 -15.47 1.49
C PRO A 45 47.86 -14.37 2.54
N HIS A 46 48.98 -13.84 3.04
CA HIS A 46 48.99 -12.53 3.66
C HIS A 46 48.74 -11.51 2.54
N ASP A 47 47.52 -10.98 2.45
CA ASP A 47 47.29 -9.72 1.76
C ASP A 47 47.91 -8.59 2.60
N PRO A 48 48.84 -7.79 2.07
CA PRO A 48 49.37 -6.62 2.76
C PRO A 48 48.70 -5.38 2.20
N VAL A 49 47.40 -5.19 2.46
CA VAL A 49 46.72 -3.92 2.18
C VAL A 49 45.62 -3.70 3.21
N TYR A 50 45.62 -2.51 3.80
CA TYR A 50 44.79 -2.00 4.91
C TYR A 50 45.33 -2.19 6.33
N ASP A 51 46.59 -1.80 6.53
CA ASP A 51 47.02 -1.16 7.78
C ASP A 51 47.44 0.28 7.47
N ASP A 52 46.49 1.21 7.54
CA ASP A 52 46.76 2.64 7.76
C ASP A 52 45.53 3.26 8.44
N PHE A 53 45.30 2.82 9.68
CA PHE A 53 44.48 3.53 10.65
C PHE A 53 45.39 3.85 11.83
N ASP A 54 46.17 4.93 11.69
CA ASP A 54 46.77 5.59 12.83
C ASP A 54 46.56 7.11 12.74
N GLU A 55 46.07 7.64 13.83
CA GLU A 55 46.03 9.05 14.26
C GLU A 55 45.78 10.15 13.22
N THR A 56 44.54 10.62 13.16
CA THR A 56 44.21 12.03 13.47
C THR A 56 42.75 12.13 13.88
N VAL A 57 42.48 11.85 15.15
CA VAL A 57 41.27 12.34 15.83
C VAL A 57 41.54 13.81 16.14
N ASP A 58 41.48 14.65 15.12
CA ASP A 58 41.32 16.08 15.33
C ASP A 58 39.83 16.36 15.48
N GLY A 59 39.48 16.82 16.68
CA GLY A 59 38.12 17.18 17.05
C GLY A 59 37.52 18.11 16.02
N TYR A 60 36.43 17.67 15.39
CA TYR A 60 35.46 18.60 14.86
C TYR A 60 34.79 19.27 16.06
N ASP A 61 35.32 20.42 16.43
CA ASP A 61 34.65 21.38 17.29
C ASP A 61 33.23 21.61 16.76
N ASP A 62 32.26 21.31 17.62
CA ASP A 62 30.85 21.66 17.51
C ASP A 62 30.67 23.19 17.51
N ASP A 63 31.08 23.86 16.43
CA ASP A 63 30.60 25.20 16.09
C ASP A 63 29.44 25.07 15.09
N ILE A 64 28.39 24.34 15.50
CA ILE A 64 27.06 24.56 14.93
C ILE A 64 26.55 25.86 15.58
N PRO A 65 26.50 27.00 14.88
CA PRO A 65 25.81 28.17 15.42
C PRO A 65 24.37 27.73 15.73
N PRO A 66 23.82 28.04 16.92
CA PRO A 66 22.47 27.63 17.25
C PRO A 66 21.57 28.09 16.12
N ARG A 67 20.91 27.15 15.43
CA ARG A 67 19.87 27.48 14.45
C ARG A 67 18.85 28.29 15.21
N ARG A 68 18.99 29.62 15.14
CA ARG A 68 18.01 30.59 15.63
C ARG A 68 16.78 30.29 14.81
N SER A 69 15.90 29.46 15.37
CA SER A 69 14.64 29.08 14.75
C SER A 69 13.92 30.38 14.45
N ARG A 70 13.71 30.65 13.17
CA ARG A 70 12.98 31.85 12.71
C ARG A 70 11.56 31.91 13.29
N LEU A 71 11.11 30.83 13.92
CA LEU A 71 9.86 30.69 14.67
C LEU A 71 9.82 31.48 15.98
N VAL A 72 10.92 31.62 16.72
CA VAL A 72 10.91 32.33 18.01
C VAL A 72 10.50 33.81 17.86
N PRO A 73 11.07 34.61 16.93
CA PRO A 73 10.62 35.99 16.75
C PRO A 73 9.17 36.07 16.24
N ILE A 74 8.74 35.15 15.37
CA ILE A 74 7.35 35.12 14.86
C ILE A 74 6.36 34.85 15.99
N LEU A 75 6.63 33.86 16.85
CA LEU A 75 5.78 33.54 18.00
C LEU A 75 5.68 34.71 18.98
N THR A 76 6.78 35.45 19.21
CA THR A 76 6.74 36.64 20.09
C THR A 76 5.89 37.78 19.50
N ILE A 77 5.94 37.99 18.18
CA ILE A 77 5.12 38.99 17.50
C ILE A 77 3.64 38.59 17.56
N VAL A 78 3.32 37.32 17.29
CA VAL A 78 1.95 36.81 17.34
C VAL A 78 1.37 36.90 18.76
N ALA A 79 2.16 36.53 19.78
CA ALA A 79 1.74 36.65 21.17
C ALA A 79 1.48 38.11 21.58
N ALA A 80 2.33 39.04 21.16
CA ALA A 80 2.14 40.47 21.41
C ALA A 80 0.89 41.01 20.70
N LEU A 81 0.65 40.62 19.44
CA LEU A 81 -0.55 41.02 18.69
C LEU A 81 -1.83 40.46 19.33
N LEU A 82 -1.82 39.21 19.79
CA LEU A 82 -2.94 38.61 20.51
C LEU A 82 -3.23 39.33 21.83
N ALA A 83 -2.19 39.66 22.61
CA ALA A 83 -2.36 40.41 23.86
C ALA A 83 -2.98 41.80 23.62
N VAL A 84 -2.54 42.51 22.58
CA VAL A 84 -3.12 43.80 22.19
C VAL A 84 -4.57 43.64 21.72
N ALA A 85 -4.87 42.64 20.88
CA ALA A 85 -6.22 42.37 20.41
C ALA A 85 -7.18 42.07 21.58
N ILE A 86 -6.76 41.24 22.54
CA ILE A 86 -7.54 40.93 23.74
C ILE A 86 -7.77 42.20 24.57
N ALA A 87 -6.75 43.04 24.78
CA ALA A 87 -6.90 44.30 25.49
C ALA A 87 -7.89 45.25 24.80
N VAL A 88 -7.85 45.34 23.47
CA VAL A 88 -8.80 46.13 22.68
C VAL A 88 -10.22 45.60 22.84
N VAL A 89 -10.42 44.28 22.75
CA VAL A 89 -11.75 43.66 22.93
C VAL A 89 -12.28 43.93 24.34
N VAL A 90 -11.46 43.82 25.38
CA VAL A 90 -11.85 44.12 26.77
C VAL A 90 -12.25 45.59 26.92
N VAL A 91 -11.51 46.53 26.32
CA VAL A 91 -11.85 47.95 26.33
C VAL A 91 -13.17 48.20 25.59
N LEU A 92 -13.35 47.62 24.41
CA LEU A 92 -14.59 47.75 23.63
C LEU A 92 -15.80 47.16 24.37
N TYR A 93 -15.61 46.05 25.10
CA TYR A 93 -16.64 45.46 25.95
C TYR A 93 -16.99 46.38 27.12
N ALA A 94 -15.99 46.96 27.80
CA ALA A 94 -16.20 47.93 28.87
C ALA A 94 -16.87 49.23 28.39
N LEU A 95 -16.68 49.59 27.12
CA LEU A 95 -17.34 50.72 26.46
C LEU A 95 -18.74 50.39 25.91
N GLY A 96 -19.23 49.15 26.08
CA GLY A 96 -20.56 48.75 25.62
C GLY A 96 -20.70 48.63 24.09
N VAL A 97 -19.58 48.52 23.36
CA VAL A 97 -19.59 48.43 21.89
C VAL A 97 -20.12 47.07 21.39
N PHE A 98 -20.09 46.04 22.24
CA PHE A 98 -20.56 44.69 21.95
C PHE A 98 -21.84 44.31 22.72
N ASP A 99 -22.67 45.30 23.09
CA ASP A 99 -24.01 45.01 23.60
C ASP A 99 -24.84 44.37 22.47
N GLY A 100 -25.22 43.12 22.68
CA GLY A 100 -25.76 42.23 21.67
C GLY A 100 -27.10 42.71 21.11
N GLY A 101 -27.07 43.23 19.88
CA GLY A 101 -28.23 43.28 19.01
C GLY A 101 -28.24 42.06 18.08
N SER A 102 -29.10 41.08 18.35
CA SER A 102 -29.54 40.11 17.34
C SER A 102 -30.30 40.84 16.23
N GLY A 103 -29.57 41.44 15.30
CA GLY A 103 -30.09 41.98 14.06
C GLY A 103 -30.08 40.90 12.99
N SER A 104 -31.16 40.13 12.88
CA SER A 104 -31.45 39.35 11.68
C SER A 104 -31.62 40.35 10.53
N THR A 105 -30.55 40.55 9.75
CA THR A 105 -30.64 41.27 8.48
C THR A 105 -30.95 40.23 7.43
N THR A 106 -32.25 40.07 7.16
CA THR A 106 -32.75 39.51 5.91
C THR A 106 -32.18 40.36 4.78
N VAL A 107 -31.19 39.83 4.06
CA VAL A 107 -30.77 40.42 2.79
C VAL A 107 -31.86 40.09 1.78
N ALA A 108 -32.58 41.15 1.38
CA ALA A 108 -33.50 41.14 0.27
C ALA A 108 -32.75 40.73 -1.01
N THR A 109 -33.38 39.82 -1.75
CA THR A 109 -33.06 39.42 -3.11
C THR A 109 -32.87 40.66 -3.98
N ASP A 110 -31.62 40.93 -4.36
CA ASP A 110 -31.31 41.89 -5.39
C ASP A 110 -31.56 41.27 -6.77
N GLU A 111 -32.01 42.13 -7.65
CA GLU A 111 -32.64 41.94 -8.94
C GLU A 111 -31.68 41.25 -9.92
N GLN A 112 -31.83 39.95 -10.11
CA GLN A 112 -31.23 39.26 -11.25
C GLN A 112 -31.99 39.64 -12.51
N THR A 113 -31.36 40.53 -13.27
CA THR A 113 -31.64 40.81 -14.68
C THR A 113 -31.92 39.49 -15.43
N PRO A 114 -32.99 39.38 -16.24
CA PRO A 114 -33.27 38.17 -17.01
C PRO A 114 -32.15 37.91 -18.00
N VAL A 115 -31.45 36.79 -17.84
CA VAL A 115 -30.57 36.25 -18.88
C VAL A 115 -31.45 35.61 -19.94
N ASP A 116 -31.52 36.26 -21.09
CA ASP A 116 -32.16 35.79 -22.31
C ASP A 116 -31.49 34.49 -22.78
N LEU A 117 -32.19 33.36 -22.64
CA LEU A 117 -31.78 32.06 -23.18
C LEU A 117 -32.30 31.95 -24.61
N SER A 118 -31.60 32.60 -25.54
CA SER A 118 -31.75 32.34 -26.97
C SER A 118 -30.83 31.16 -27.37
N PRO A 119 -31.33 30.08 -28.00
CA PRO A 119 -30.57 28.86 -28.25
C PRO A 119 -29.93 28.88 -29.64
N ASP A 120 -28.93 29.75 -29.89
CA ASP A 120 -28.32 29.82 -31.24
C ASP A 120 -26.81 30.08 -31.30
N ASN A 121 -26.05 29.93 -30.21
CA ASN A 121 -24.58 30.04 -30.26
C ASN A 121 -23.88 28.98 -29.40
N ALA A 122 -23.86 27.76 -29.90
CA ALA A 122 -22.86 26.77 -29.51
C ALA A 122 -21.60 26.99 -30.38
N PRO A 123 -20.41 27.20 -29.79
CA PRO A 123 -19.16 27.20 -30.56
C PRO A 123 -18.93 25.80 -31.13
N ALA A 124 -18.68 25.73 -32.44
CA ALA A 124 -18.37 24.51 -33.16
C ALA A 124 -17.12 23.81 -32.57
N PRO A 125 -17.10 22.48 -32.45
CA PRO A 125 -15.90 21.75 -32.06
C PRO A 125 -14.79 21.93 -33.11
N PRO A 126 -13.51 22.00 -32.70
CA PRO A 126 -12.40 22.07 -33.64
C PRO A 126 -12.32 20.79 -34.48
N ASP A 127 -12.08 21.01 -35.77
CA ASP A 127 -11.90 20.03 -36.85
C ASP A 127 -10.78 19.02 -36.51
N VAL A 128 -11.18 17.81 -36.09
CA VAL A 128 -10.26 16.68 -35.90
C VAL A 128 -10.01 16.08 -37.28
N ARG A 129 -8.85 16.38 -37.85
CA ARG A 129 -8.33 15.69 -39.04
C ARG A 129 -8.31 14.19 -38.78
N GLU A 130 -9.08 13.44 -39.58
CA GLU A 130 -8.99 11.98 -39.69
C GLU A 130 -7.54 11.58 -40.03
N VAL A 131 -6.85 10.97 -39.06
CA VAL A 131 -5.65 10.20 -39.34
C VAL A 131 -6.12 8.89 -39.96
N THR A 132 -5.97 8.79 -41.28
CA THR A 132 -6.17 7.55 -42.03
C THR A 132 -5.21 6.47 -41.50
N VAL A 133 -5.73 5.57 -40.67
CA VAL A 133 -5.01 4.36 -40.26
C VAL A 133 -4.93 3.46 -41.48
N ASN A 134 -3.72 3.35 -42.04
CA ASN A 134 -3.42 2.39 -43.08
C ASN A 134 -3.74 0.97 -42.61
N GLN A 135 -4.57 0.32 -43.39
CA GLN A 135 -5.04 -1.05 -43.21
C GLN A 135 -3.86 -2.02 -43.21
N VAL A 136 -3.69 -2.74 -42.10
CA VAL A 136 -2.87 -3.97 -42.05
C VAL A 136 -3.70 -5.09 -42.68
N PRO A 137 -3.20 -5.82 -43.70
CA PRO A 137 -3.91 -6.94 -44.30
C PRO A 137 -4.17 -8.05 -43.28
N ALA A 138 -5.40 -8.59 -43.30
CA ALA A 138 -5.80 -9.76 -42.55
C ALA A 138 -5.14 -11.03 -43.13
N ASP A 139 -4.44 -11.78 -42.27
CA ASP A 139 -4.06 -13.16 -42.56
C ASP A 139 -5.31 -14.07 -42.53
N PRO A 140 -5.37 -15.11 -43.39
CA PRO A 140 -6.50 -16.02 -43.44
C PRO A 140 -6.46 -17.00 -42.25
N ALA A 141 -7.60 -17.08 -41.57
CA ALA A 141 -7.87 -18.01 -40.50
C ALA A 141 -7.61 -19.47 -40.92
N THR A 142 -6.73 -20.15 -40.17
CA THR A 142 -6.65 -21.61 -40.15
C THR A 142 -7.58 -22.11 -39.05
N ASP A 143 -8.54 -22.92 -39.48
CA ASP A 143 -9.57 -23.58 -38.69
C ASP A 143 -8.93 -24.58 -37.71
N ALA A 144 -8.91 -24.23 -36.43
CA ALA A 144 -8.54 -25.14 -35.34
C ALA A 144 -9.74 -25.25 -34.39
N PRO A 145 -10.14 -26.47 -33.98
CA PRO A 145 -11.30 -26.65 -33.11
C PRO A 145 -11.03 -26.07 -31.73
N ALA A 146 -11.98 -25.24 -31.25
CA ALA A 146 -11.97 -24.67 -29.92
C ALA A 146 -12.00 -25.78 -28.84
N PRO A 147 -11.18 -25.72 -27.78
CA PRO A 147 -11.33 -26.59 -26.62
C PRO A 147 -12.58 -26.22 -25.82
N ASP A 148 -13.35 -27.25 -25.48
CA ASP A 148 -14.60 -27.23 -24.73
C ASP A 148 -14.38 -26.62 -23.32
N VAL A 149 -14.99 -25.46 -23.06
CA VAL A 149 -14.89 -24.75 -21.76
C VAL A 149 -15.96 -25.28 -20.81
N ARG A 150 -15.83 -26.56 -20.44
CA ARG A 150 -16.72 -27.23 -19.48
C ARG A 150 -15.90 -28.15 -18.59
N ASP A 151 -15.15 -27.53 -17.68
CA ASP A 151 -14.74 -28.03 -16.35
C ASP A 151 -13.52 -27.24 -15.86
N ALA A 152 -13.72 -25.94 -15.58
CA ALA A 152 -12.75 -25.17 -14.80
C ALA A 152 -12.97 -25.48 -13.31
N ALA A 153 -12.40 -26.59 -12.85
CA ALA A 153 -12.18 -26.79 -11.43
C ALA A 153 -11.23 -25.68 -10.97
N VAL A 154 -11.72 -24.80 -10.09
CA VAL A 154 -10.91 -23.82 -9.38
C VAL A 154 -9.87 -24.58 -8.58
N SER A 155 -8.65 -24.66 -9.11
CA SER A 155 -7.49 -25.06 -8.33
C SER A 155 -7.18 -23.91 -7.37
N ILE A 156 -7.77 -23.97 -6.19
CA ILE A 156 -7.33 -23.16 -5.05
C ILE A 156 -5.92 -23.64 -4.75
N ALA A 157 -4.91 -22.90 -5.21
CA ALA A 157 -3.58 -23.06 -4.67
C ALA A 157 -3.69 -22.88 -3.14
N PRO A 158 -3.16 -23.80 -2.32
CA PRO A 158 -3.14 -23.60 -0.89
C PRO A 158 -2.45 -22.25 -0.58
N PRO A 159 -2.89 -21.52 0.45
CA PRO A 159 -2.20 -20.31 0.88
C PRO A 159 -0.72 -20.65 1.07
N ALA A 160 0.17 -19.79 0.59
CA ALA A 160 1.59 -19.93 0.82
C ALA A 160 1.84 -20.12 2.33
N GLU A 161 2.61 -21.15 2.71
CA GLU A 161 2.84 -21.59 4.09
C GLU A 161 3.62 -20.58 4.97
N SER A 162 3.70 -19.31 4.59
CA SER A 162 4.51 -18.28 5.24
C SER A 162 3.72 -17.10 5.81
N GLU A 163 2.39 -17.09 5.72
CA GLU A 163 1.57 -16.11 6.43
C GLU A 163 0.99 -16.67 7.73
N PRO A 164 1.03 -15.91 8.84
CA PRO A 164 0.46 -16.37 10.10
C PRO A 164 -1.05 -16.66 9.96
N PRO A 165 -1.57 -17.64 10.71
CA PRO A 165 -2.98 -17.98 10.66
C PRO A 165 -3.86 -16.81 11.13
N VAL A 166 -5.05 -16.70 10.54
CA VAL A 166 -6.08 -15.73 10.95
C VAL A 166 -6.68 -16.19 12.29
N ARG A 167 -6.53 -15.35 13.32
CA ARG A 167 -7.10 -15.57 14.65
C ARG A 167 -8.55 -15.10 14.74
N SER A 168 -8.84 -13.92 14.19
CA SER A 168 -10.18 -13.34 14.17
C SER A 168 -10.35 -12.35 13.01
N THR A 169 -11.60 -12.11 12.61
CA THR A 169 -11.96 -11.15 11.57
C THR A 169 -12.95 -10.15 12.13
N HIS A 170 -12.73 -8.87 11.85
CA HIS A 170 -13.52 -7.73 12.32
C HIS A 170 -13.80 -6.82 11.12
N GLY A 171 -15.00 -6.92 10.55
CA GLY A 171 -15.31 -6.24 9.30
C GLY A 171 -14.32 -6.62 8.19
N ASP A 172 -13.62 -5.63 7.65
CA ASP A 172 -12.63 -5.83 6.59
C ASP A 172 -11.21 -6.09 7.13
N TRP A 173 -11.05 -6.13 8.46
CA TRP A 173 -9.76 -6.33 9.12
C TRP A 173 -9.61 -7.75 9.67
N GLN A 174 -8.38 -8.26 9.62
CA GLN A 174 -8.03 -9.58 10.13
C GLN A 174 -6.95 -9.45 11.22
N VAL A 175 -7.18 -10.08 12.37
CA VAL A 175 -6.13 -10.28 13.37
C VAL A 175 -5.40 -11.57 13.02
N ARG A 176 -4.10 -11.47 12.81
CA ARG A 176 -3.22 -12.61 12.57
C ARG A 176 -2.13 -12.65 13.61
N CYS A 177 -1.78 -13.84 14.07
CA CYS A 177 -0.79 -13.99 15.12
C CYS A 177 0.27 -15.01 14.73
N ASP A 178 1.51 -14.66 15.02
CA ASP A 178 2.67 -15.52 14.79
C ASP A 178 3.50 -15.61 16.06
N THR A 179 4.31 -16.65 16.18
CA THR A 179 5.35 -16.74 17.21
C THR A 179 6.71 -16.82 16.51
N PRO A 180 7.36 -15.66 16.27
CA PRO A 180 8.67 -15.63 15.62
C PRO A 180 9.69 -16.49 16.36
N ALA A 181 10.65 -17.05 15.63
CA ALA A 181 11.72 -17.85 16.22
C ALA A 181 12.50 -17.04 17.27
N GLY A 182 12.55 -17.55 18.50
CA GLY A 182 13.20 -16.88 19.63
C GLY A 182 12.35 -15.84 20.37
N ALA A 183 11.09 -15.61 19.96
CA ALA A 183 10.17 -14.76 20.72
C ALA A 183 9.66 -15.48 21.98
N GLN A 184 9.57 -14.75 23.09
CA GLN A 184 9.03 -15.28 24.36
C GLN A 184 7.50 -15.34 24.38
N SER A 185 6.85 -14.59 23.48
CA SER A 185 5.40 -14.51 23.37
C SER A 185 5.00 -14.41 21.90
N GLU A 186 3.77 -14.85 21.65
CA GLU A 186 3.11 -14.62 20.37
C GLU A 186 2.95 -13.12 20.09
N GLN A 187 3.07 -12.74 18.82
CA GLN A 187 2.86 -11.39 18.32
C GLN A 187 1.66 -11.38 17.38
N CYS A 188 0.67 -10.55 17.70
CA CYS A 188 -0.51 -10.37 16.88
C CYS A 188 -0.48 -9.03 16.16
N VAL A 189 -0.97 -9.03 14.93
CA VAL A 189 -1.13 -7.84 14.09
C VAL A 189 -2.55 -7.78 13.57
N LEU A 190 -3.07 -6.57 13.42
CA LEU A 190 -4.32 -6.28 12.74
C LEU A 190 -3.97 -5.84 11.32
N MET A 191 -4.49 -6.52 10.32
CA MET A 191 -4.10 -6.25 8.94
C MET A 191 -5.27 -6.19 7.97
N GLN A 192 -5.06 -5.41 6.91
CA GLN A 192 -5.91 -5.34 5.73
C GLN A 192 -5.02 -5.18 4.50
N PHE A 193 -5.40 -5.86 3.41
CA PHE A 193 -4.76 -5.71 2.11
C PHE A 193 -5.80 -5.18 1.12
N VAL A 194 -5.41 -4.21 0.31
CA VAL A 194 -6.27 -3.63 -0.73
C VAL A 194 -5.47 -3.38 -2.00
N THR A 195 -6.18 -3.30 -3.11
CA THR A 195 -5.67 -2.85 -4.41
C THR A 195 -6.28 -1.51 -4.78
N ALA A 196 -5.55 -0.70 -5.53
CA ALA A 196 -6.06 0.57 -6.05
C ALA A 196 -7.19 0.30 -7.06
N GLU A 197 -8.27 1.08 -6.99
CA GLU A 197 -9.42 0.92 -7.90
C GLU A 197 -9.05 1.19 -9.37
N ASP A 198 -8.16 2.16 -9.60
CA ASP A 198 -7.71 2.53 -10.95
C ASP A 198 -6.62 1.60 -11.50
N ARG A 199 -6.00 0.78 -10.62
CA ARG A 199 -4.84 -0.07 -10.95
C ARG A 199 -4.82 -1.33 -10.09
N ASP A 200 -5.42 -2.41 -10.59
CA ASP A 200 -5.47 -3.71 -9.91
C ASP A 200 -4.09 -4.29 -9.55
N ASN A 201 -3.04 -3.88 -10.27
CA ASN A 201 -1.65 -4.30 -10.03
C ASN A 201 -0.92 -3.47 -8.96
N VAL A 202 -1.57 -2.48 -8.36
CA VAL A 202 -1.01 -1.62 -7.32
C VAL A 202 -1.74 -1.91 -6.01
N GLY A 203 -1.14 -2.76 -5.17
CA GLY A 203 -1.66 -3.14 -3.86
C GLY A 203 -0.88 -2.53 -2.70
N LEU A 204 -1.54 -2.42 -1.55
CA LEU A 204 -0.95 -1.94 -0.31
C LEU A 204 -1.45 -2.77 0.87
N THR A 205 -0.55 -3.07 1.80
CA THR A 205 -0.87 -3.77 3.04
C THR A 205 -0.74 -2.81 4.21
N VAL A 206 -1.78 -2.71 5.04
CA VAL A 206 -1.76 -2.00 6.32
C VAL A 206 -1.66 -3.01 7.43
N ILE A 207 -0.73 -2.78 8.36
CA ILE A 207 -0.44 -3.64 9.49
C ILE A 207 -0.40 -2.76 10.74
N VAL A 208 -1.22 -3.07 11.74
CA VAL A 208 -1.24 -2.39 13.03
C VAL A 208 -0.84 -3.35 14.13
N LEU A 209 0.08 -2.91 14.98
CA LEU A 209 0.61 -3.70 16.08
C LEU A 209 0.75 -2.86 17.35
N LYS A 210 0.71 -3.54 18.50
CA LYS A 210 1.11 -3.00 19.79
C LYS A 210 2.49 -3.55 20.10
N THR A 211 3.40 -2.72 20.59
CA THR A 211 4.72 -3.17 21.01
C THR A 211 4.61 -4.09 22.22
N ALA A 212 5.60 -4.98 22.42
CA ALA A 212 5.57 -5.96 23.50
C ALA A 212 5.55 -5.33 24.91
N ASP A 213 6.04 -4.10 25.05
CA ASP A 213 5.98 -3.30 26.28
C ASP A 213 4.64 -2.57 26.48
N GLY A 214 3.73 -2.66 25.49
CA GLY A 214 2.43 -1.99 25.45
C GLY A 214 2.51 -0.46 25.32
N GLN A 215 3.69 0.12 25.17
CA GLN A 215 3.89 1.58 25.22
C GLN A 215 3.61 2.27 23.88
N ALA A 216 3.86 1.58 22.77
CA ALA A 216 3.71 2.12 21.44
C ALA A 216 2.69 1.32 20.62
N ARG A 217 1.94 2.05 19.81
CA ARG A 217 0.98 1.54 18.85
C ARG A 217 1.50 1.98 17.49
N ILE A 218 1.82 1.03 16.62
CA ILE A 218 2.50 1.31 15.37
C ILE A 218 1.60 0.87 14.23
N MET A 219 1.38 1.77 13.28
CA MET A 219 0.82 1.46 11.98
C MET A 219 1.96 1.40 10.96
N ARG A 220 2.15 0.23 10.38
CA ARG A 220 3.10 -0.05 9.32
C ARG A 220 2.35 -0.23 8.02
N ILE A 221 2.82 0.43 6.97
CA ILE A 221 2.29 0.32 5.63
C ILE A 221 3.36 -0.27 4.73
N LEU A 222 3.00 -1.32 4.00
CA LEU A 222 3.81 -1.89 2.93
C LEU A 222 3.23 -1.41 1.59
N ALA A 223 3.94 -0.47 0.97
CA ALA A 223 3.64 0.05 -0.35
C ALA A 223 4.44 -0.72 -1.42
N PRO A 224 4.00 -0.74 -2.69
CA PRO A 224 4.72 -1.41 -3.75
C PRO A 224 6.04 -0.69 -4.06
N LEU A 225 6.91 -1.37 -4.82
CA LEU A 225 8.15 -0.76 -5.32
C LEU A 225 7.84 0.31 -6.39
N GLY A 226 8.78 1.24 -6.58
CA GLY A 226 8.65 2.34 -7.55
C GLY A 226 7.96 3.60 -7.00
N VAL A 227 7.79 3.71 -5.68
CA VAL A 227 7.30 4.92 -5.02
C VAL A 227 8.37 6.02 -4.94
N LEU A 228 7.91 7.27 -5.00
CA LEU A 228 8.73 8.47 -4.91
C LEU A 228 9.03 8.79 -3.44
N LEU A 229 10.21 8.35 -2.98
CA LEU A 229 10.67 8.50 -1.59
C LEU A 229 10.57 9.94 -1.04
N PRO A 230 10.96 11.00 -1.78
CA PRO A 230 10.86 12.37 -1.27
C PRO A 230 9.44 12.84 -0.96
N SER A 231 8.43 12.30 -1.66
CA SER A 231 7.02 12.66 -1.43
C SER A 231 6.38 11.88 -0.29
N GLY A 232 6.96 10.73 0.09
CA GLY A 232 6.43 9.85 1.13
C GLY A 232 5.06 9.25 0.80
N LEU A 233 4.43 8.70 1.83
CA LEU A 233 3.09 8.13 1.81
C LEU A 233 2.10 9.15 2.38
N GLY A 234 1.13 9.61 1.59
CA GLY A 234 0.03 10.43 2.08
C GLY A 234 -1.05 9.61 2.77
N LEU A 235 -1.73 10.21 3.74
CA LEU A 235 -2.89 9.63 4.41
C LEU A 235 -4.01 10.67 4.50
N LYS A 236 -5.20 10.29 4.03
CA LYS A 236 -6.45 10.99 4.30
C LYS A 236 -7.40 10.06 5.05
N ILE A 237 -8.17 10.58 5.98
CA ILE A 237 -9.28 9.85 6.61
C ILE A 237 -10.56 10.58 6.24
N ASP A 238 -11.42 9.89 5.52
CA ASP A 238 -12.56 10.45 4.80
C ASP A 238 -12.09 11.67 3.96
N ASP A 239 -12.56 12.89 4.27
CA ASP A 239 -12.16 14.12 3.59
C ASP A 239 -11.03 14.88 4.30
N THR A 240 -10.56 14.40 5.45
CA THR A 240 -9.54 15.08 6.27
C THR A 240 -8.14 14.65 5.86
N ASP A 241 -7.28 15.62 5.53
CA ASP A 241 -5.85 15.36 5.29
C ASP A 241 -5.11 15.22 6.61
N ILE A 242 -4.53 14.04 6.83
CA ILE A 242 -3.74 13.71 8.04
C ILE A 242 -2.27 14.08 7.85
N GLY A 243 -1.81 14.13 6.59
CA GLY A 243 -0.45 14.45 6.22
C GLY A 243 0.29 13.29 5.57
N ARG A 244 1.61 13.27 5.75
CA ARG A 244 2.53 12.36 5.05
C ARG A 244 3.48 11.66 6.00
N ALA A 245 3.75 10.38 5.74
CA ALA A 245 4.75 9.58 6.41
C ALA A 245 5.93 9.29 5.47
N GLY A 246 7.15 9.38 5.98
CA GLY A 246 8.34 8.99 5.22
C GLY A 246 8.46 7.48 5.09
N PHE A 247 8.96 7.00 3.96
CA PHE A 247 9.40 5.61 3.83
C PHE A 247 10.73 5.43 4.59
N VAL A 248 10.76 4.47 5.51
CA VAL A 248 11.93 4.21 6.36
C VAL A 248 12.90 3.20 5.74
N ARG A 249 12.40 2.27 4.92
CA ARG A 249 13.20 1.28 4.19
C ARG A 249 12.42 0.69 3.03
N CYS A 250 13.12 0.21 2.00
CA CYS A 250 12.53 -0.62 0.95
C CYS A 250 13.20 -1.99 0.93
N LEU A 251 12.37 -3.02 0.79
CA LEU A 251 12.71 -4.43 0.76
C LEU A 251 12.22 -5.03 -0.57
N PRO A 252 12.65 -6.25 -0.96
CA PRO A 252 12.18 -6.89 -2.20
C PRO A 252 10.64 -7.03 -2.28
N ASN A 253 9.97 -7.08 -1.14
CA ASN A 253 8.51 -7.19 -1.04
C ASN A 253 7.79 -5.83 -0.92
N GLY A 254 8.49 -4.70 -0.92
CA GLY A 254 7.87 -3.38 -0.90
C GLY A 254 8.61 -2.32 -0.06
N CYS A 255 8.13 -1.09 -0.13
CA CYS A 255 8.61 0.03 0.68
C CYS A 255 7.77 0.18 1.95
N VAL A 256 8.44 0.36 3.08
CA VAL A 256 7.84 0.39 4.40
C VAL A 256 7.76 1.84 4.90
N ALA A 257 6.56 2.27 5.26
CA ALA A 257 6.33 3.47 6.06
C ALA A 257 5.81 3.07 7.44
N GLU A 258 6.24 3.76 8.50
CA GLU A 258 5.83 3.49 9.86
C GLU A 258 5.35 4.79 10.52
N VAL A 259 4.21 4.71 11.19
CA VAL A 259 3.56 5.83 11.88
C VAL A 259 3.21 5.40 13.29
N ILE A 260 3.48 6.26 14.25
CA ILE A 260 3.04 6.06 15.63
C ILE A 260 1.57 6.50 15.71
N LEU A 261 0.71 5.59 16.20
CA LEU A 261 -0.71 5.86 16.40
C LEU A 261 -0.92 6.60 17.72
N GLU A 262 -0.78 7.91 17.65
CA GLU A 262 -1.19 8.83 18.71
C GLU A 262 -2.71 8.75 18.94
N GLU A 263 -3.17 9.18 20.12
CA GLU A 263 -4.58 9.06 20.54
C GLU A 263 -5.53 9.76 19.56
N ASP A 264 -5.12 10.91 19.02
CA ASP A 264 -5.91 11.67 18.04
C ASP A 264 -6.05 10.93 16.71
N LEU A 265 -4.96 10.34 16.19
CA LEU A 265 -4.99 9.57 14.95
C LEU A 265 -5.79 8.27 15.14
N LEU A 266 -5.59 7.58 16.26
CA LEU A 266 -6.35 6.40 16.62
C LEU A 266 -7.85 6.72 16.74
N GLY A 267 -8.19 7.86 17.34
CA GLY A 267 -9.55 8.35 17.44
C GLY A 267 -10.19 8.64 16.08
N GLN A 268 -9.43 9.17 15.13
CA GLN A 268 -9.88 9.40 13.76
C GLN A 268 -10.07 8.08 13.01
N LEU A 269 -9.14 7.14 13.09
CA LEU A 269 -9.26 5.83 12.46
C LEU A 269 -10.45 5.01 13.00
N ASN A 270 -10.73 5.11 14.30
CA ASN A 270 -11.87 4.43 14.93
C ASN A 270 -13.23 5.00 14.51
N LYS A 271 -13.29 6.28 14.15
CA LYS A 271 -14.55 6.98 13.80
C LYS A 271 -14.75 7.14 12.30
N GLY A 272 -13.67 7.11 11.53
CA GLY A 272 -13.68 7.26 10.09
C GLY A 272 -14.28 6.06 9.40
N LYS A 273 -14.66 6.23 8.13
CA LYS A 273 -15.23 5.16 7.31
C LYS A 273 -14.20 4.62 6.32
N THR A 274 -13.41 5.52 5.74
CA THR A 274 -12.42 5.19 4.73
C THR A 274 -11.13 5.92 5.04
N ALA A 275 -10.00 5.22 4.97
CA ALA A 275 -8.69 5.86 4.93
C ALA A 275 -8.12 5.73 3.52
N THR A 276 -7.71 6.83 2.91
CA THR A 276 -7.11 6.84 1.58
C THR A 276 -5.61 7.02 1.73
N PHE A 277 -4.85 5.98 1.40
CA PHE A 277 -3.41 6.07 1.28
C PHE A 277 -3.05 6.59 -0.10
N ILE A 278 -2.13 7.56 -0.16
CA ILE A 278 -1.74 8.19 -1.41
C ILE A 278 -0.26 7.90 -1.64
N ILE A 279 0.03 7.12 -2.68
CA ILE A 279 1.40 6.89 -3.13
C ILE A 279 1.70 7.75 -4.35
N PHE A 280 2.96 8.13 -4.53
CA PHE A 280 3.40 8.92 -5.68
C PHE A 280 4.41 8.09 -6.46
N GLN A 281 4.26 7.98 -7.78
CA GLN A 281 5.29 7.39 -8.67
C GLN A 281 6.14 8.48 -9.32
N THR A 282 5.50 9.61 -9.62
CA THR A 282 6.14 10.85 -10.07
C THR A 282 5.57 12.04 -9.27
N PRO A 283 6.20 13.22 -9.29
CA PRO A 283 5.68 14.38 -8.55
C PRO A 283 4.26 14.82 -8.95
N GLU A 284 3.87 14.51 -10.18
CA GLU A 284 2.60 14.92 -10.79
C GLU A 284 1.51 13.83 -10.65
N GLU A 285 1.89 12.62 -10.23
CA GLU A 285 1.03 11.44 -10.24
C GLU A 285 0.88 10.84 -8.84
N GLY A 286 -0.21 11.20 -8.17
CA GLY A 286 -0.65 10.60 -6.91
C GLY A 286 -1.75 9.55 -7.16
N ILE A 287 -1.56 8.35 -6.63
CA ILE A 287 -2.52 7.24 -6.71
C ILE A 287 -3.15 7.07 -5.33
N GLY A 288 -4.46 7.31 -5.25
CA GLY A 288 -5.25 7.09 -4.03
C GLY A 288 -5.70 5.64 -3.92
N ILE A 289 -5.46 5.03 -2.78
CA ILE A 289 -5.81 3.63 -2.48
C ILE A 289 -6.73 3.66 -1.25
N PRO A 290 -8.06 3.60 -1.42
CA PRO A 290 -8.99 3.59 -0.31
C PRO A 290 -8.94 2.24 0.43
N ILE A 291 -8.88 2.31 1.76
CA ILE A 291 -9.07 1.18 2.66
C ILE A 291 -10.34 1.40 3.49
N SER A 292 -11.04 0.31 3.79
CA SER A 292 -12.20 0.37 4.67
C SER A 292 -11.75 0.42 6.13
N LEU A 293 -12.33 1.31 6.92
CA LEU A 293 -12.13 1.36 8.37
C LEU A 293 -13.22 0.56 9.12
N ALA A 294 -14.13 -0.11 8.40
CA ALA A 294 -15.15 -0.94 9.01
C ALA A 294 -14.54 -2.12 9.79
N GLY A 295 -14.75 -2.14 11.11
CA GLY A 295 -14.19 -3.16 12.00
C GLY A 295 -12.78 -2.85 12.54
N PHE A 296 -12.20 -1.70 12.18
CA PHE A 296 -10.86 -1.31 12.65
C PHE A 296 -10.79 -1.23 14.17
N GLY A 297 -11.76 -0.56 14.81
CA GLY A 297 -11.74 -0.32 16.25
C GLY A 297 -11.89 -1.61 17.06
N GLU A 298 -12.79 -2.50 16.64
CA GLU A 298 -12.96 -3.82 17.26
C GLU A 298 -11.71 -4.68 17.08
N GLY A 299 -11.14 -4.70 15.87
CA GLY A 299 -9.91 -5.42 15.59
C GLY A 299 -8.70 -4.90 16.36
N PHE A 300 -8.59 -3.58 16.53
CA PHE A 300 -7.51 -2.96 17.29
C PHE A 300 -7.61 -3.28 18.79
N GLN A 301 -8.83 -3.34 19.33
CA GLN A 301 -9.09 -3.76 20.71
C GLN A 301 -8.78 -5.24 20.93
N ALA A 302 -8.95 -6.09 19.90
CA ALA A 302 -8.64 -7.52 19.97
C ALA A 302 -7.12 -7.84 19.97
N LEU A 303 -6.25 -6.86 19.67
CA LEU A 303 -4.81 -7.03 19.81
C LEU A 303 -4.40 -7.13 21.29
N PRO A 304 -3.49 -8.05 21.65
CA PRO A 304 -3.01 -8.25 23.02
C PRO A 304 -2.23 -7.04 23.57
#